data_AF-A0A380P1I1-F1
#
_entry.id   AF-A0A380P1I1-F1
#
_cell.length_a   1.000
_cell.length_b   1.000
_cell.length_c   1.000
_cell.angle_alpha   90.00
_cell.angle_beta   90.00
_cell.angle_gamma   90.00
#
_symmetry.space_group_name_H-M   'P 1'
#
loop_
_entity.id
_entity.type
_entity.pdbx_description
1 polymer ?
#
loop_
_entity_poly.entity_id
_entity_poly.type
_entity_poly.pdbx_seq_one_letter_code
_entity_poly.pdbx_strand_id
1 'polypeptide(L)' 'MFNSTDETTGVAYCSFCGKSSNEVKKLIAGPGVYICNECVELAEDVIKEDLQLDAEINN' A
#
# COMPACT_ATOMS: atom_id res chain seq x y z
N MET A 1 1.51 13.15 13.86
CA MET A 1 1.22 13.72 12.54
C MET A 1 2.28 13.19 11.58
N PHE A 2 1.95 12.13 10.82
CA PHE A 2 2.87 11.56 9.82
C PHE A 2 2.77 12.44 8.56
N ASN A 3 3.73 13.33 8.37
CA ASN A 3 3.81 14.13 7.13
C ASN A 3 4.47 13.25 6.07
N SER A 4 3.68 12.65 5.18
CA SER A 4 4.13 11.73 4.11
C SER A 4 4.85 12.42 2.94
N THR A 5 5.27 13.67 3.12
CA THR A 5 5.98 14.44 2.09
C THR A 5 7.10 15.24 2.75
N ASP A 6 8.33 14.97 2.33
CA ASP A 6 9.47 15.80 2.68
C ASP A 6 9.36 17.11 1.86
N GLU A 7 8.93 18.20 2.50
CA GLU A 7 8.64 19.49 1.86
C GLU A 7 9.89 20.10 1.20
N THR A 8 11.08 19.65 1.63
CA THR A 8 12.38 20.03 1.07
C THR A 8 12.75 19.31 -0.23
N THR A 9 12.16 18.13 -0.52
CA THR A 9 12.56 17.30 -1.67
C THR A 9 11.39 16.86 -2.57
N GLY A 10 10.14 17.06 -2.16
CA GLY A 10 8.95 16.69 -2.94
C GLY A 10 8.76 15.17 -3.08
N VAL A 11 9.49 14.38 -2.30
CA VAL A 11 9.43 12.92 -2.32
C VAL A 11 8.25 12.46 -1.46
N ALA A 12 7.37 11.66 -2.07
CA ALA A 12 6.25 11.02 -1.39
C ALA A 12 6.63 9.60 -0.95
N TYR A 13 6.07 9.17 0.18
CA TYR A 13 6.38 7.87 0.79
C TYR A 13 5.13 7.03 0.95
N CYS A 14 5.22 5.73 0.64
CA CYS A 14 4.15 4.78 0.90
C CYS A 14 3.83 4.74 2.41
N SER A 15 2.58 4.94 2.75
CA SER A 15 2.10 4.94 4.14
C SER A 15 2.15 3.55 4.81
N PHE A 16 2.33 2.49 4.02
CA PHE A 16 2.32 1.11 4.50
C PHE A 16 3.74 0.53 4.69
N CYS A 17 4.62 0.67 3.68
CA CYS A 17 5.98 0.12 3.73
C CYS A 17 7.07 1.17 3.95
N GLY A 18 6.75 2.47 3.88
CA GLY A 18 7.71 3.56 4.07
C GLY A 18 8.63 3.82 2.86
N LYS A 19 8.53 3.05 1.77
CA LYS A 19 9.33 3.27 0.55
C LYS A 19 8.97 4.59 -0.13
N SER A 20 9.97 5.27 -0.67
CA SER A 20 9.80 6.49 -1.45
C SER A 20 9.25 6.22 -2.86
N SER A 21 8.71 7.26 -3.51
CA SER A 21 8.27 7.22 -4.91
C SER A 21 9.36 6.77 -5.89
N ASN A 22 10.63 6.86 -5.51
CA ASN A 22 11.77 6.48 -6.34
C ASN A 22 12.14 5.00 -6.20
N GLU A 23 11.75 4.37 -5.09
CA GLU A 23 12.04 2.97 -4.79
C GLU A 23 10.96 2.02 -5.31
N VAL A 24 9.80 2.55 -5.72
CA VAL A 24 8.64 1.77 -6.16
C VAL A 24 8.30 2.08 -7.61
N LYS A 25 7.72 1.10 -8.31
CA LYS A 25 7.34 1.26 -9.71
C LYS A 25 6.14 2.19 -9.88
N LYS A 26 5.19 2.14 -8.95
CA LYS A 26 4.03 3.04 -8.89
C LYS A 26 3.73 3.40 -7.45
N LEU A 27 3.41 4.67 -7.24
CA LEU A 27 2.88 5.20 -6.00
C LEU A 27 1.54 5.89 -6.29
N ILE A 28 0.49 5.46 -5.60
CA ILE A 28 -0.89 5.94 -5.76
C ILE A 28 -1.17 6.90 -4.61
N ALA A 29 -1.62 8.12 -4.93
CA ALA A 29 -1.98 9.14 -3.95
C ALA A 29 -3.49 9.15 -3.71
N GLY A 30 -3.89 9.07 -2.45
CA GLY A 30 -5.26 9.32 -1.97
C GLY A 30 -5.30 10.52 -1.01
N PRO A 31 -6.48 10.88 -0.48
CA PRO A 31 -6.61 11.96 0.49
C PRO A 31 -5.84 11.67 1.78
N GLY A 32 -4.63 12.22 1.91
CA GLY A 32 -3.76 12.06 3.09
C GLY A 32 -3.10 10.68 3.23
N VAL A 33 -3.09 9.86 2.18
CA VAL A 33 -2.51 8.51 2.21
C VAL A 33 -1.84 8.18 0.88
N TYR A 34 -0.78 7.38 0.91
CA TYR A 34 -0.08 6.89 -0.26
C TYR A 34 0.10 5.38 -0.18
N ILE A 35 -0.09 4.68 -1.28
CA ILE A 35 0.13 3.23 -1.36
C ILE A 35 0.91 2.87 -2.63
N CYS A 36 1.91 2.00 -2.50
CA CYS A 36 2.71 1.54 -3.64
C CYS A 36 2.14 0.24 -4.24
N ASN A 37 2.56 -0.09 -5.47
CA ASN A 37 2.10 -1.32 -6.14
C ASN A 37 2.39 -2.60 -5.34
N GLU A 38 3.54 -2.68 -4.69
CA GLU A 38 3.91 -3.87 -3.89
C GLU A 38 2.97 -4.08 -2.70
N CYS A 39 2.56 -2.98 -2.03
CA CYS A 39 1.61 -3.06 -0.94
C CYS A 39 0.20 -3.41 -1.42
N VAL A 40 -0.18 -2.99 -2.63
CA VAL A 40 -1.44 -3.40 -3.25
C VAL A 40 -1.45 -4.90 -3.55
N GLU A 41 -0.37 -5.41 -4.16
CA GLU A 41 -0.20 -6.84 -4.46
C GLU A 41 -0.25 -7.69 -3.18
N LEU A 42 0.50 -7.28 -2.14
CA LEU A 42 0.48 -7.98 -0.86
C LEU A 42 -0.91 -7.95 -0.19
N ALA A 43 -1.59 -6.80 -0.23
CA ALA A 43 -2.94 -6.69 0.31
C ALA A 43 -3.93 -7.57 -0.46
N GLU A 44 -3.81 -7.64 -1.79
CA GLU A 44 -4.64 -8.49 -2.63
C GLU A 44 -4.43 -9.98 -2.31
N ASP A 45 -3.20 -10.42 -2.09
CA ASP A 45 -2.89 -11.81 -1.73
C ASP A 45 -3.49 -12.19 -0.37
N VAL A 46 -3.31 -11.34 0.65
CA VAL A 46 -3.91 -11.55 1.99
C VAL A 46 -5.44 -11.64 1.91
N ILE A 47 -6.08 -10.77 1.12
CA ILE A 47 -7.54 -10.78 0.95
C ILE A 47 -8.01 -12.05 0.20
N LYS A 48 -7.27 -12.49 -0.83
CA LYS A 48 -7.62 -13.70 -1.58
C LYS A 48 -7.53 -14.96 -0.72
N GLU A 49 -6.50 -15.06 0.11
CA GLU A 49 -6.34 -16.18 1.06
C GLU A 49 -7.51 -16.23 2.05
N ASP A 50 -7.90 -15.08 2.61
CA ASP A 50 -9.03 -14.97 3.53
C ASP A 50 -10.35 -15.40 2.88
N LEU A 51 -10.62 -14.92 1.64
CA LEU A 51 -11.82 -15.30 0.89
C LEU A 51 -11.88 -16.78 0.51
N GLN A 52 -10.72 -17.43 0.28
CA GLN A 52 -10.67 -18.88 0.01
C GLN A 52 -11.00 -19.68 1.27
N LEU A 53 -10.43 -19.30 2.41
CA LEU A 53 -10.72 -19.92 3.71
C LEU A 53 -12.20 -19.78 4.08
N ASP A 54 -12.77 -18.59 3.88
CA ASP A 54 -14.19 -18.35 4.12
C ASP A 54 -15.10 -19.19 3.21
N ALA A 55 -14.71 -19.40 1.95
CA ALA A 55 -15.46 -20.24 1.02
C ALA A 55 -15.42 -21.74 1.39
N GLU A 56 -14.34 -22.21 2.01
CA GLU A 56 -14.20 -23.60 2.47
C GLU A 56 -14.96 -23.87 3.78
N ILE A 57 -15.02 -22.90 4.71
CA ILE A 57 -15.73 -23.06 5.99
C ILE A 57 -17.27 -23.05 5.82
N ASN A 58 -17.77 -22.31 4.83
CA ASN A 58 -19.22 -22.13 4.61
C ASN A 58 -19.86 -23.17 3.68
N ASN A 59 -19.18 -24.30 3.42
CA ASN A 59 -19.69 -25.40 2.57
C ASN A 59 -19.84 -26.71 3.33
#